data_AF-A0A8H3QSM5-F1
#
_entry.id   AF-A0A8H3QSM5-F1
#
_cell.length_a   1.000
_cell.length_b   1.000
_cell.length_c   1.000
_cell.angle_alpha   90.00
_cell.angle_beta   90.00
_cell.angle_gamma   90.00
#
_symmetry.space_group_name_H-M   'P 1'
#
loop_
_entity.id
_entity.type
_entity.pdbx_description
1 polymer ?
#
loop_
_entity_poly.entity_id
_entity_poly.type
_entity_poly.pdbx_seq_one_letter_code
_entity_poly.pdbx_strand_id
1 'polypeptide(L)'
;MNFNFNFNFDSIKFMIIDCDDDKVDLITRKHDKNIKRSGNFCGEADIIKEFLDFIENKVGTDALKSLRENHYESLQKMIQEFSSEIKSSFTGNKDNYETYEMDLDSVCPNIKKYLTGSKFLELEDNDWLIDFEFDDVKAMFDPIINIIINLVNEHFDRDISFIFLAGSLSGIKYLQNRIIKEFSDRVKHIIVTPLQNVEATQGALYYGLQLNTN
;
A
#
# COMPACT_ATOMS: atom_id res chain seq x y z
N MET A 1 -6.54 -20.84 -10.58
CA MET A 1 -5.08 -21.11 -10.64
C MET A 1 -4.85 -22.45 -9.94
N ASN A 2 -4.45 -23.50 -10.65
CA ASN A 2 -4.17 -24.81 -10.03
C ASN A 2 -2.74 -24.80 -9.50
N PHE A 3 -2.57 -24.55 -8.21
CA PHE A 3 -1.29 -24.67 -7.51
C PHE A 3 -1.00 -26.14 -7.25
N ASN A 4 -0.47 -26.86 -8.24
CA ASN A 4 0.04 -28.22 -8.05
C ASN A 4 1.44 -28.14 -7.44
N PHE A 5 1.50 -28.07 -6.12
CA PHE A 5 2.75 -28.22 -5.41
C PHE A 5 2.82 -29.53 -4.64
N ASN A 6 3.81 -30.37 -4.97
CA ASN A 6 4.16 -31.56 -4.20
C ASN A 6 4.98 -31.14 -2.98
N PHE A 7 4.32 -30.72 -1.90
CA PHE A 7 4.99 -30.42 -0.63
C PHE A 7 4.63 -31.45 0.43
N ASN A 8 5.62 -31.76 1.29
CA ASN A 8 5.35 -32.43 2.55
C ASN A 8 4.77 -31.41 3.55
N PHE A 9 3.45 -31.37 3.65
CA PHE A 9 2.69 -30.39 4.45
C PHE A 9 3.13 -30.34 5.92
N ASP A 10 3.57 -31.46 6.51
CA ASP A 10 3.99 -31.54 7.93
C ASP A 10 5.22 -30.69 8.26
N SER A 11 5.98 -30.29 7.23
CA SER A 11 7.19 -29.48 7.35
C SER A 11 7.04 -28.04 6.90
N ILE A 12 5.88 -27.66 6.33
CA ILE A 12 5.70 -26.32 5.77
C ILE A 12 5.48 -25.30 6.88
N LYS A 13 6.25 -24.22 6.79
CA LYS A 13 6.01 -22.99 7.52
C LYS A 13 5.71 -21.88 6.53
N PHE A 14 4.65 -21.15 6.80
CA PHE A 14 4.26 -20.01 5.99
C PHE A 14 4.02 -18.79 6.86
N MET A 15 4.20 -17.63 6.25
CA MET A 15 3.91 -16.33 6.85
C MET A 15 2.83 -15.67 6.00
N ILE A 16 1.78 -15.18 6.64
CA ILE A 16 0.80 -14.28 6.04
C ILE A 16 1.16 -12.88 6.52
N ILE A 17 1.36 -11.97 5.58
CA ILE A 17 1.50 -10.54 5.81
C ILE A 17 0.20 -9.92 5.31
N ASP A 18 -0.67 -9.59 6.25
CA ASP A 18 -1.91 -8.91 5.98
C ASP A 18 -1.67 -7.40 6.07
N CYS A 19 -1.84 -6.67 4.97
CA CYS A 19 -1.63 -5.24 4.88
C CYS A 19 -2.94 -4.56 4.49
N ASP A 20 -3.73 -4.20 5.49
CA ASP A 20 -5.00 -3.51 5.34
C ASP A 20 -4.84 -1.98 5.46
N ASP A 21 -5.96 -1.27 5.42
CA ASP A 21 -6.01 0.19 5.33
C ASP A 21 -5.39 0.90 6.54
N ASP A 22 -5.56 0.36 7.75
CA ASP A 22 -5.13 0.98 9.01
C ASP A 22 -4.07 0.16 9.77
N LYS A 23 -3.84 -1.08 9.35
CA LYS A 23 -3.04 -2.03 10.11
C LYS A 23 -2.37 -3.05 9.22
N VAL A 24 -1.17 -3.43 9.64
CA VAL A 24 -0.47 -4.60 9.12
C VAL A 24 -0.40 -5.67 10.21
N ASP A 25 -0.82 -6.89 9.88
CA ASP A 25 -0.77 -8.07 10.75
C ASP A 25 0.07 -9.19 10.12
N LEU A 26 1.00 -9.73 10.89
CA LEU A 26 1.82 -10.89 10.50
C LEU A 26 1.39 -12.11 11.27
N ILE A 27 1.12 -13.19 10.55
CA ILE A 27 0.83 -14.50 11.11
C ILE A 27 1.81 -15.50 10.54
N THR A 28 2.71 -16.02 11.37
CA THR A 28 3.56 -17.15 10.99
C THR A 28 2.99 -18.44 11.56
N ARG A 29 2.71 -19.41 10.70
CA ARG A 29 2.18 -20.71 11.08
C ARG A 29 3.08 -21.83 10.57
N LYS A 30 3.36 -22.79 11.45
CA LYS A 30 3.78 -24.15 11.07
C LYS A 30 2.56 -25.06 11.15
N HIS A 31 2.41 -25.99 10.20
CA HIS A 31 1.18 -26.77 9.96
C HIS A 31 0.37 -27.13 11.22
N ASP A 32 1.02 -27.51 12.33
CA ASP A 32 0.33 -27.98 13.54
C ASP A 32 0.68 -27.39 14.92
N LYS A 33 1.59 -26.40 15.09
CA LYS A 33 2.09 -26.12 16.48
C LYS A 33 2.34 -24.66 16.88
N ASN A 34 2.88 -23.82 16.00
CA ASN A 34 3.32 -22.48 16.42
C ASN A 34 2.63 -21.40 15.59
N ILE A 35 1.87 -20.53 16.26
CA ILE A 35 1.34 -19.28 15.73
C ILE A 35 2.17 -18.16 16.37
N LYS A 36 2.98 -17.46 15.57
CA LYS A 36 3.55 -16.17 15.98
C LYS A 36 2.72 -15.07 15.33
N ARG A 37 2.34 -14.08 16.14
CA ARG A 37 1.59 -12.91 15.71
C ARG A 37 2.37 -11.65 16.02
N SER A 38 2.34 -10.72 15.09
CA SER A 38 2.81 -9.37 15.28
C SER A 38 2.02 -8.43 14.40
N GLY A 39 2.10 -7.14 14.67
CA GLY A 39 1.40 -6.16 13.86
C GLY A 39 1.86 -4.76 14.18
N ASN A 40 1.51 -3.84 13.30
CA ASN A 40 1.73 -2.42 13.51
C ASN A 40 0.53 -1.63 12.97
N PHE A 41 0.26 -0.47 13.57
CA PHE A 41 -0.75 0.47 13.09
C PHE A 41 -0.13 1.32 11.99
N CYS A 42 0.09 0.69 10.84
CA CYS A 42 0.48 1.34 9.61
C CYS A 42 -0.26 0.69 8.45
N GLY A 43 -0.77 1.47 7.50
CA GLY A 43 -1.54 0.96 6.39
C GLY A 43 -1.65 1.94 5.22
N GLU A 44 -2.64 1.71 4.36
CA GLU A 44 -2.90 2.57 3.20
C GLU A 44 -3.24 4.00 3.62
N ALA A 45 -3.94 4.17 4.73
CA ALA A 45 -4.31 5.48 5.27
C ALA A 45 -3.08 6.35 5.56
N ASP A 46 -1.95 5.76 5.97
CA ASP A 46 -0.71 6.50 6.22
C ASP A 46 -0.05 6.99 4.94
N ILE A 47 -0.15 6.25 3.83
CA ILE A 47 0.32 6.72 2.51
C ILE A 47 -0.52 7.92 2.06
N ILE A 48 -1.84 7.86 2.27
CA ILE A 48 -2.74 8.98 1.96
C ILE A 48 -2.40 10.19 2.84
N LYS A 49 -2.00 9.98 4.09
CA LYS A 49 -1.54 11.06 4.96
C LYS A 49 -0.26 11.71 4.42
N GLU A 50 0.76 10.94 4.06
CA GLU A 50 1.99 11.49 3.46
C GLU A 50 1.71 12.26 2.16
N PHE A 51 0.77 11.76 1.34
CA PHE A 51 0.27 12.48 0.17
C PHE A 51 -0.37 13.83 0.55
N LEU A 52 -1.23 13.85 1.57
CA LEU A 52 -1.87 15.09 2.03
C LEU A 52 -0.86 16.07 2.63
N ASP A 53 0.15 15.59 3.33
CA ASP A 53 1.24 16.41 3.86
C ASP A 53 2.08 17.02 2.72
N PHE A 54 2.31 16.27 1.63
CA PHE A 54 2.93 16.80 0.41
C PHE A 54 2.07 17.90 -0.23
N ILE A 55 0.76 17.66 -0.40
CA ILE A 55 -0.16 18.69 -0.93
C ILE A 55 -0.16 19.91 -0.02
N GLU A 56 -0.18 19.74 1.30
CA GLU A 56 -0.11 20.82 2.27
C GLU A 56 1.13 21.71 2.05
N ASN A 57 2.29 21.11 1.76
CA ASN A 57 3.51 21.87 1.45
C ASN A 57 3.41 22.66 0.14
N LYS A 58 2.64 22.18 -0.84
CA LYS A 58 2.42 22.86 -2.12
C LYS A 58 1.42 24.00 -1.99
N VAL A 59 0.31 23.79 -1.28
CA VAL A 59 -0.85 24.71 -1.26
C VAL A 59 -0.94 25.56 0.02
N GLY A 60 -0.25 25.14 1.09
CA GLY A 60 -0.30 25.75 2.41
C GLY A 60 -1.38 25.15 3.32
N THR A 61 -1.07 25.09 4.62
CA THR A 61 -1.93 24.54 5.68
C THR A 61 -3.33 25.13 5.68
N ASP A 62 -3.45 26.46 5.61
CA ASP A 62 -4.75 27.15 5.68
C ASP A 62 -5.63 26.84 4.46
N ALA A 63 -5.03 26.71 3.27
CA ALA A 63 -5.75 26.37 2.05
C ALA A 63 -6.27 24.93 2.09
N LEU A 64 -5.42 23.97 2.47
CA LEU A 64 -5.81 22.57 2.59
C LEU A 64 -6.88 22.36 3.67
N LYS A 65 -6.75 23.06 4.81
CA LYS A 65 -7.75 23.04 5.89
C LYS A 65 -9.09 23.59 5.40
N SER A 66 -9.08 24.74 4.74
CA SER A 66 -10.29 25.38 4.20
C SER A 66 -10.97 24.49 3.17
N LEU A 67 -10.20 23.81 2.31
CA LEU A 67 -10.72 22.84 1.36
C LEU A 67 -11.37 21.64 2.08
N ARG A 68 -10.73 21.10 3.11
CA ARG A 68 -11.27 19.98 3.89
C ARG A 68 -12.60 20.34 4.56
N GLU A 69 -12.71 21.54 5.12
CA GLU A 69 -13.91 21.99 5.84
C GLU A 69 -15.07 22.36 4.90
N ASN A 70 -14.78 22.99 3.76
CA ASN A 70 -15.82 23.59 2.91
C ASN A 70 -16.07 22.81 1.60
N HIS A 71 -15.11 21.99 1.15
CA HIS A 71 -15.15 21.30 -0.13
C HIS A 71 -14.52 19.89 -0.05
N TYR A 72 -14.94 19.12 0.95
CA TYR A 72 -14.42 17.76 1.19
C TYR A 72 -14.50 16.85 -0.04
N GLU A 73 -15.56 16.95 -0.84
CA GLU A 73 -15.71 16.22 -2.11
C GLU A 73 -14.59 16.51 -3.12
N SER A 74 -14.10 17.75 -3.16
CA SER A 74 -12.99 18.14 -4.05
C SER A 74 -11.66 17.58 -3.54
N LEU A 75 -11.49 17.53 -2.22
CA LEU A 75 -10.36 16.83 -1.61
C LEU A 75 -10.40 15.32 -1.91
N GLN A 76 -11.59 14.71 -1.84
CA GLN A 76 -11.75 13.28 -2.15
C GLN A 76 -11.43 12.96 -3.61
N LYS A 77 -11.81 13.82 -4.57
CA LYS A 77 -11.41 13.67 -5.98
C LYS A 77 -9.90 13.69 -6.16
N MET A 78 -9.21 14.59 -5.48
CA MET A 78 -7.74 14.66 -5.51
C MET A 78 -7.10 13.39 -4.93
N ILE A 79 -7.65 12.85 -3.83
CA ILE A 79 -7.20 11.58 -3.24
C ILE A 79 -7.46 10.39 -4.18
N GLN A 80 -8.59 10.40 -4.90
CA GLN A 80 -8.93 9.38 -5.89
C GLN A 80 -7.96 9.40 -7.07
N GLU A 81 -7.65 10.60 -7.59
CA GLU A 81 -6.67 10.80 -8.66
C GLU A 81 -5.30 10.26 -8.25
N PHE A 82 -4.81 10.64 -7.06
CA PHE A 82 -3.57 10.08 -6.52
C PHE A 82 -3.63 8.55 -6.43
N SER A 83 -4.76 8.01 -5.97
CA SER A 83 -4.92 6.57 -5.80
C SER A 83 -4.91 5.81 -7.13
N SER A 84 -5.57 6.32 -8.17
CA SER A 84 -5.67 5.65 -9.47
C SER A 84 -4.41 5.83 -10.30
N GLU A 85 -3.86 7.04 -10.37
CA GLU A 85 -2.81 7.35 -11.34
C GLU A 85 -1.41 7.19 -10.78
N ILE A 86 -1.18 7.58 -9.52
CA ILE A 86 0.15 7.58 -8.91
C ILE A 86 0.34 6.31 -8.07
N LYS A 87 -0.51 6.10 -7.07
CA LYS A 87 -0.35 5.02 -6.08
C LYS A 87 -0.40 3.64 -6.73
N SER A 88 -1.37 3.41 -7.64
CA SER A 88 -1.56 2.10 -8.28
C SER A 88 -0.47 1.75 -9.30
N SER A 89 0.13 2.77 -9.92
CA SER A 89 1.12 2.61 -10.99
C SER A 89 2.55 2.54 -10.44
N PHE A 90 2.81 3.11 -9.25
CA PHE A 90 4.15 3.21 -8.69
C PHE A 90 4.80 1.86 -8.42
N THR A 91 5.98 1.66 -9.02
CA THR A 91 6.76 0.41 -8.91
C THR A 91 8.04 0.55 -8.10
N GLY A 92 8.47 1.79 -7.81
CA GLY A 92 9.78 2.10 -7.23
C GLY A 92 10.97 1.92 -8.18
N ASN A 93 10.74 1.68 -9.48
CA ASN A 93 11.80 1.68 -10.50
C ASN A 93 11.94 3.07 -11.13
N LYS A 94 13.07 3.74 -10.85
CA LYS A 94 13.36 5.09 -11.35
C LYS A 94 13.50 5.14 -12.88
N ASP A 95 14.05 4.10 -13.49
CA ASP A 95 14.32 4.07 -14.94
C ASP A 95 13.03 4.06 -15.79
N ASN A 96 11.91 3.63 -15.19
CA ASN A 96 10.61 3.52 -15.86
C ASN A 96 9.58 4.49 -15.26
N TYR A 97 10.01 5.48 -14.47
CA TYR A 97 9.11 6.43 -13.83
C TYR A 97 8.98 7.69 -14.69
N GLU A 98 7.74 8.04 -15.02
CA GLU A 98 7.40 9.31 -15.65
C GLU A 98 6.76 10.19 -14.57
N THR A 99 7.19 11.46 -14.49
CA THR A 99 6.59 12.43 -13.58
C THR A 99 5.10 12.55 -13.89
N TYR A 100 4.27 12.42 -12.87
CA TYR A 100 2.83 12.63 -13.00
C TYR A 100 2.52 14.09 -12.70
N GLU A 101 1.81 14.75 -13.60
CA GLU A 101 1.36 16.13 -13.44
C GLU A 101 -0.12 16.12 -13.07
N MET A 102 -0.45 16.51 -11.83
CA MET A 102 -1.83 16.60 -11.39
C MET A 102 -2.39 17.99 -11.69
N ASP A 103 -3.42 18.04 -12.53
CA ASP A 103 -4.14 19.27 -12.88
C ASP A 103 -5.17 19.63 -11.80
N LEU A 104 -4.86 20.65 -10.99
CA LEU A 104 -5.75 21.14 -9.95
C LEU A 104 -7.02 21.80 -10.50
N ASP A 105 -7.04 22.29 -11.74
CA ASP A 105 -8.25 22.86 -12.37
C ASP A 105 -9.27 21.78 -12.67
N SER A 106 -8.77 20.61 -13.04
CA SER A 106 -9.58 19.42 -13.27
C SER A 106 -10.05 18.80 -11.95
N VAL A 107 -9.12 18.48 -11.04
CA VAL A 107 -9.42 17.62 -9.89
C VAL A 107 -9.92 18.40 -8.67
N CYS A 108 -9.47 19.65 -8.48
CA CYS A 108 -9.74 20.42 -7.26
C CYS A 108 -9.83 21.95 -7.48
N PRO A 109 -10.64 22.46 -8.42
CA PRO A 109 -10.63 23.89 -8.79
C PRO A 109 -11.02 24.84 -7.64
N ASN A 110 -11.71 24.33 -6.62
CA ASN A 110 -12.09 25.10 -5.44
C ASN A 110 -10.88 25.56 -4.61
N ILE A 111 -9.73 24.89 -4.71
CA ILE A 111 -8.55 25.23 -3.90
C ILE A 111 -8.01 26.63 -4.19
N LYS A 112 -8.19 27.13 -5.43
CA LYS A 112 -7.81 28.49 -5.84
C LYS A 112 -8.37 29.58 -4.95
N LYS A 113 -9.57 29.36 -4.40
CA LYS A 113 -10.27 30.35 -3.55
C LYS A 113 -9.58 30.55 -2.21
N TYR A 114 -8.75 29.60 -1.78
CA TYR A 114 -8.08 29.62 -0.48
C TYR A 114 -6.59 29.88 -0.57
N LEU A 115 -6.04 29.92 -1.77
CA LEU A 115 -4.65 30.23 -2.01
C LEU A 115 -4.42 31.75 -1.92
N THR A 116 -3.36 32.14 -1.22
CA THR A 116 -2.95 33.53 -1.08
C THR A 116 -1.43 33.66 -1.15
N GLY A 117 -0.94 34.85 -1.48
CA GLY A 117 0.49 35.17 -1.45
C GLY A 117 1.31 34.35 -2.45
N SER A 118 2.49 33.90 -2.02
CA SER A 118 3.46 33.22 -2.89
C SER A 118 2.95 31.89 -3.43
N LYS A 119 2.17 31.13 -2.64
CA LYS A 119 1.63 29.83 -3.08
C LYS A 119 0.64 29.96 -4.24
N PHE A 120 -0.15 31.03 -4.23
CA PHE A 120 -1.03 31.34 -5.36
C PHE A 120 -0.21 31.61 -6.62
N LEU A 121 0.79 32.48 -6.53
CA LEU A 121 1.64 32.84 -7.67
C LEU A 121 2.43 31.64 -8.20
N GLU A 122 3.02 30.82 -7.31
CA GLU A 122 3.74 29.59 -7.68
C GLU A 122 2.87 28.61 -8.48
N LEU A 123 1.61 28.42 -8.07
CA LEU A 123 0.69 27.53 -8.76
C LEU A 123 0.10 28.15 -10.02
N GLU A 124 -0.16 29.46 -10.03
CA GLU A 124 -0.62 30.17 -11.22
C GLU A 124 0.45 30.19 -12.33
N ASP A 125 1.72 30.43 -11.97
CA ASP A 125 2.85 30.41 -12.90
C ASP A 125 3.15 29.01 -13.47
N ASN A 126 2.77 27.95 -12.74
CA ASN A 126 2.89 26.55 -13.16
C ASN A 126 1.59 25.98 -13.75
N ASP A 127 0.70 26.83 -14.28
CA ASP A 127 -0.55 26.42 -14.93
C ASP A 127 -1.43 25.49 -14.06
N TRP A 128 -1.39 25.67 -12.74
CA TRP A 128 -2.13 24.88 -11.74
C TRP A 128 -1.76 23.39 -11.69
N LEU A 129 -0.58 23.04 -12.19
CA LEU A 129 -0.04 21.68 -12.16
C LEU A 129 0.78 21.44 -10.88
N ILE A 130 0.60 20.26 -10.28
CA ILE A 130 1.50 19.74 -9.26
C ILE A 130 2.23 18.53 -9.82
N ASP A 131 3.55 18.65 -9.92
CA ASP A 131 4.43 17.56 -10.33
C ASP A 131 4.68 16.60 -9.17
N PHE A 132 4.55 15.31 -9.46
CA PHE A 132 4.91 14.20 -8.58
C PHE A 132 6.15 13.52 -9.15
N GLU A 133 7.32 13.98 -8.72
CA GLU A 133 8.57 13.36 -9.12
C GLU A 133 8.76 12.00 -8.43
N PHE A 134 9.69 11.19 -8.96
CA PHE A 134 9.99 9.87 -8.41
C PHE A 134 10.29 9.91 -6.91
N ASP A 135 11.12 10.86 -6.51
CA ASP A 135 11.59 10.96 -5.12
C ASP A 135 10.47 11.48 -4.19
N ASP A 136 9.53 12.30 -4.68
CA ASP A 136 8.35 12.73 -3.94
C ASP A 136 7.43 11.54 -3.64
N VAL A 137 7.06 10.78 -4.68
CA VAL A 137 6.19 9.61 -4.52
C VAL A 137 6.87 8.57 -3.65
N LYS A 138 8.17 8.32 -3.87
CA LYS A 138 8.93 7.39 -3.04
C LYS A 138 8.94 7.79 -1.57
N ALA A 139 9.05 9.09 -1.26
CA ALA A 139 9.02 9.59 0.11
C ALA A 139 7.67 9.33 0.80
N MET A 140 6.56 9.29 0.06
CA MET A 140 5.24 8.94 0.60
C MET A 140 5.11 7.46 0.99
N PHE A 141 5.77 6.57 0.23
CA PHE A 141 5.65 5.12 0.45
C PHE A 141 6.69 4.55 1.41
N ASP A 142 7.92 5.07 1.35
CA ASP A 142 9.06 4.49 2.05
C ASP A 142 8.87 4.33 3.57
N PRO A 143 8.29 5.30 4.30
CA PRO A 143 8.09 5.15 5.74
C PRO A 143 7.23 3.92 6.06
N ILE A 144 6.12 3.74 5.34
CA ILE A 144 5.18 2.62 5.55
C ILE A 144 5.83 1.29 5.13
N ILE A 145 6.43 1.24 3.94
CA ILE A 145 7.05 0.00 3.44
C ILE A 145 8.23 -0.43 4.31
N ASN A 146 9.02 0.50 4.81
CA ASN A 146 10.14 0.18 5.70
C ASN A 146 9.64 -0.39 7.03
N ILE A 147 8.53 0.13 7.58
CA ILE A 147 7.89 -0.47 8.76
C ILE A 147 7.48 -1.91 8.48
N ILE A 148 6.82 -2.17 7.34
CA ILE A 148 6.39 -3.53 6.96
C ILE A 148 7.60 -4.47 6.83
N ILE A 149 8.64 -4.05 6.10
CA ILE A 149 9.87 -4.86 5.93
C ILE A 149 10.53 -5.17 7.27
N ASN A 150 10.66 -4.17 8.15
CA ASN A 150 11.26 -4.36 9.47
C ASN A 150 10.43 -5.34 10.30
N LEU A 151 9.11 -5.20 10.29
CA LEU A 151 8.19 -6.08 10.98
C LEU A 151 8.31 -7.54 10.49
N VAL A 152 8.42 -7.73 9.17
CA VAL A 152 8.68 -9.04 8.56
C VAL A 152 10.05 -9.57 9.01
N ASN A 153 11.10 -8.77 8.93
CA ASN A 153 12.46 -9.16 9.31
C ASN A 153 12.56 -9.61 10.78
N GLU A 154 11.94 -8.88 11.70
CA GLU A 154 11.90 -9.23 13.13
C GLU A 154 11.20 -10.56 13.41
N HIS A 155 10.19 -10.91 12.58
CA HIS A 155 9.38 -12.10 12.74
C HIS A 155 9.79 -13.25 11.83
N PHE A 156 10.78 -13.02 10.96
CA PHE A 156 11.24 -13.99 10.00
C PHE A 156 12.05 -15.10 10.66
N ASP A 157 11.73 -16.35 10.31
CA ASP A 157 12.44 -17.54 10.79
C ASP A 157 13.11 -18.27 9.62
N ARG A 158 14.21 -18.99 9.86
CA ARG A 158 15.06 -19.55 8.78
C ARG A 158 14.36 -20.64 7.94
N ASP A 159 13.21 -21.13 8.38
CA ASP A 159 12.46 -22.24 7.79
C ASP A 159 11.16 -21.81 7.10
N ILE A 160 10.92 -20.51 6.88
CA ILE A 160 9.75 -20.04 6.12
C ILE A 160 9.86 -20.47 4.66
N SER A 161 8.85 -21.22 4.19
CA SER A 161 8.78 -21.71 2.81
C SER A 161 7.91 -20.81 1.91
N PHE A 162 6.90 -20.17 2.48
CA PHE A 162 5.96 -19.29 1.77
C PHE A 162 5.77 -17.98 2.52
N ILE A 163 5.72 -16.88 1.78
CA ILE A 163 5.09 -15.64 2.21
C ILE A 163 3.82 -15.46 1.37
N PHE A 164 2.71 -15.16 2.05
CA PHE A 164 1.47 -14.71 1.45
C PHE A 164 1.31 -13.23 1.78
N LEU A 165 1.28 -12.36 0.77
CA LEU A 165 1.03 -10.94 0.92
C LEU A 165 -0.44 -10.68 0.59
N ALA A 166 -1.21 -10.27 1.59
CA ALA A 166 -2.65 -10.09 1.54
C ALA A 166 -3.06 -8.68 2.01
N GLY A 167 -4.32 -8.31 1.84
CA GLY A 167 -4.90 -7.02 2.23
C GLY A 167 -4.88 -6.00 1.09
N SER A 168 -5.53 -4.86 1.26
CA SER A 168 -5.66 -3.81 0.24
C SER A 168 -4.31 -3.35 -0.32
N LEU A 169 -3.33 -3.14 0.57
CA LEU A 169 -1.97 -2.72 0.19
C LEU A 169 -1.18 -3.79 -0.57
N SER A 170 -1.55 -5.07 -0.47
CA SER A 170 -0.84 -6.12 -1.20
C SER A 170 -0.93 -5.96 -2.71
N GLY A 171 -1.93 -5.21 -3.22
CA GLY A 171 -2.06 -4.86 -4.63
C GLY A 171 -1.03 -3.85 -5.14
N ILE A 172 -0.33 -3.14 -4.25
CA ILE A 172 0.64 -2.11 -4.62
C ILE A 172 1.94 -2.75 -5.14
N LYS A 173 2.29 -2.46 -6.39
CA LYS A 173 3.49 -2.99 -7.06
C LYS A 173 4.78 -2.64 -6.32
N TYR A 174 4.89 -1.41 -5.80
CA TYR A 174 6.09 -1.03 -5.06
C TYR A 174 6.30 -1.88 -3.79
N LEU A 175 5.25 -2.16 -3.01
CA LEU A 175 5.33 -3.05 -1.85
C LEU A 175 5.72 -4.48 -2.28
N GLN A 176 5.08 -5.02 -3.31
CA GLN A 176 5.41 -6.35 -3.85
C GLN A 176 6.89 -6.43 -4.25
N ASN A 177 7.40 -5.46 -5.02
CA ASN A 177 8.78 -5.41 -5.46
C ASN A 177 9.76 -5.34 -4.28
N ARG A 178 9.42 -4.56 -3.25
CA ARG A 178 10.23 -4.40 -2.05
C ARG A 178 10.29 -5.69 -1.22
N ILE A 179 9.18 -6.38 -1.04
CA ILE A 179 9.13 -7.70 -0.37
C ILE A 179 9.90 -8.76 -1.19
N ILE A 180 9.72 -8.81 -2.50
CA ILE A 180 10.43 -9.75 -3.37
C ILE A 180 11.94 -9.53 -3.30
N LYS A 181 12.37 -8.27 -3.42
CA LYS A 181 13.79 -7.90 -3.35
C LYS A 181 14.43 -8.29 -2.02
N GLU A 182 13.72 -8.08 -0.91
CA GLU A 182 14.28 -8.30 0.43
C GLU A 182 14.29 -9.78 0.85
N PHE A 183 13.32 -10.58 0.38
CA PHE A 183 13.07 -11.92 0.92
C PHE A 183 13.23 -13.07 -0.07
N SER A 184 13.43 -12.81 -1.36
CA SER A 184 13.58 -13.87 -2.40
C SER A 184 14.76 -14.81 -2.18
N ASP A 185 15.85 -14.34 -1.57
CA ASP A 185 17.00 -15.17 -1.21
C ASP A 185 16.74 -16.08 0.00
N ARG A 186 15.68 -15.80 0.78
CA ARG A 186 15.38 -16.45 2.06
C ARG A 186 14.11 -17.30 2.04
N VAL A 187 13.24 -17.12 1.04
CA VAL A 187 11.95 -17.81 0.92
C VAL A 187 11.81 -18.39 -0.48
N LYS A 188 11.30 -19.62 -0.58
CA LYS A 188 11.11 -20.30 -1.87
C LYS A 188 10.05 -19.64 -2.74
N HIS A 189 8.96 -19.19 -2.12
CA HIS A 189 7.80 -18.65 -2.82
C HIS A 189 7.20 -17.45 -2.08
N ILE A 190 6.97 -16.36 -2.81
CA ILE A 190 6.19 -15.20 -2.37
C ILE A 190 4.94 -15.17 -3.25
N ILE A 191 3.78 -15.24 -2.62
CA ILE A 191 2.47 -15.31 -3.27
C ILE A 191 1.73 -14.04 -2.88
N VAL A 192 1.23 -13.31 -3.88
CA VAL A 192 0.43 -12.10 -3.66
C VAL A 192 -1.04 -12.47 -3.84
N THR A 193 -1.84 -12.15 -2.84
CA THR A 193 -3.28 -12.43 -2.74
C THR A 193 -4.04 -11.11 -2.55
N PRO A 194 -4.19 -10.30 -3.63
CA PRO A 194 -4.74 -8.95 -3.55
C PRO A 194 -6.26 -8.92 -3.34
N LEU A 195 -6.95 -10.07 -3.41
CA LEU A 195 -8.40 -10.17 -3.30
C LEU A 195 -8.78 -11.05 -2.10
N GLN A 196 -8.37 -10.62 -0.90
CA GLN A 196 -8.63 -11.33 0.36
C GLN A 196 -10.05 -11.84 0.49
N ASN A 197 -11.05 -11.03 0.16
CA ASN A 197 -12.46 -11.39 0.32
C ASN A 197 -12.82 -12.65 -0.45
N VAL A 198 -12.22 -12.90 -1.62
CA VAL A 198 -12.52 -14.08 -2.43
C VAL A 198 -11.72 -15.28 -1.93
N GLU A 199 -10.44 -15.10 -1.63
CA GLU A 199 -9.52 -16.20 -1.30
C GLU A 199 -9.75 -16.72 0.13
N ALA A 200 -9.97 -15.83 1.10
CA ALA A 200 -10.33 -16.22 2.47
C ALA A 200 -11.71 -16.89 2.51
N THR A 201 -12.69 -16.39 1.76
CA THR A 201 -14.02 -17.01 1.66
C THR A 201 -13.96 -18.37 0.98
N GLN A 202 -13.17 -18.52 -0.09
CA GLN A 202 -12.93 -19.81 -0.72
C GLN A 202 -12.25 -20.79 0.23
N GLY A 203 -11.20 -20.35 0.93
CA GLY A 203 -10.51 -21.17 1.94
C GLY A 203 -11.46 -21.63 3.06
N ALA A 204 -12.30 -20.72 3.58
CA ALA A 204 -13.31 -21.04 4.58
C ALA A 204 -14.37 -22.02 4.05
N LEU A 205 -14.82 -21.85 2.81
CA LEU A 205 -15.77 -22.76 2.15
C LEU A 205 -15.17 -24.17 1.99
N TYR A 206 -13.95 -24.28 1.45
CA TYR A 206 -13.27 -25.57 1.30
C TYR A 206 -13.06 -26.26 2.65
N TYR A 207 -12.64 -25.51 3.67
CA TYR A 207 -12.50 -26.05 5.02
C TYR A 207 -13.83 -26.55 5.59
N GLY A 208 -14.91 -25.78 5.45
CA GLY A 208 -16.25 -26.19 5.87
C GLY A 208 -16.78 -27.43 5.12
N LEU A 209 -16.55 -27.52 3.82
CA LEU A 209 -16.90 -28.71 3.01
C LEU A 209 -16.11 -29.95 3.46
N GLN A 210 -14.83 -29.79 3.81
CA GLN A 210 -14.00 -30.88 4.33
C GLN A 210 -14.46 -31.36 5.71
N LEU A 211 -14.95 -30.47 6.57
CA LEU A 211 -15.54 -30.85 7.86
C LEU A 211 -16.86 -31.63 7.70
N ASN A 212 -17.61 -31.39 6.62
CA ASN A 212 -18.88 -32.07 6.34
C ASN A 212 -18.74 -33.40 5.57
N THR A 213 -17.51 -33.77 5.18
CA THR A 213 -17.22 -35.01 4.45
C THR A 213 -16.47 -36.06 5.29
N ASN A 214 -16.23 -35.75 6.57
CA ASN A 214 -15.79 -36.69 7.61
C ASN A 214 -16.93 -36.96 8.60
#